data_AF-A0A928L0N6-F1
#
_entry.id   AF-A0A928L0N6-F1
#
_cell.length_a   1.000
_cell.length_b   1.000
_cell.length_c   1.000
_cell.angle_alpha   90.00
_cell.angle_beta   90.00
_cell.angle_gamma   90.00
#
_symmetry.space_group_name_H-M   'P 1'
#
loop_
_entity.id
_entity.type
_entity.pdbx_description
1 polymer ?
#
loop_
_entity_poly.entity_id
_entity_poly.type
_entity_poly.pdbx_seq_one_letter_code
_entity_poly.pdbx_strand_id
1 'polypeptide(L)'
;MKKLLTVLLSTLLLLGIFTACGNSNGGGEIIDNTLSFSQANSVEEMKKLDGETVSIIGYMSTLSPITGSFMYLMNLPYQSCPFCVPNTTQLSNTMAVYAKDGDSFEFTDRAIKVMGTLEFGDYTDEYGYEYAYRIKDATYAEVDTSEMSEKLQLWQQLASTDVISDVYNMYEYVNFLCFWPTYTAEFESGKDYLYPTDALHFIETEGAQYNYGYADGYFETMIATVKEVNATEFSALTENITKAQALADKALKALQNEEYTSTTEYTDVFGDGRSQYIMNDNAAYEAEMEAIYTEFSEWLAEWEL
;
A
#
# COMPACT_ATOMS: atom_id res chain seq x y z
N MET A 1 67.63 19.83 53.92
CA MET A 1 67.28 21.23 53.55
C MET A 1 66.98 21.26 52.06
N LYS A 2 65.74 21.63 51.68
CA LYS A 2 65.23 22.19 50.40
C LYS A 2 65.85 21.67 49.08
N LYS A 3 65.13 21.33 48.01
CA LYS A 3 63.75 21.50 47.52
C LYS A 3 63.75 20.91 46.09
N LEU A 4 62.56 20.63 45.54
CA LEU A 4 62.23 20.46 44.10
C LEU A 4 62.81 19.17 43.48
N LEU A 5 62.08 18.34 42.75
CA LEU A 5 61.05 18.61 41.74
C LEU A 5 60.36 17.25 41.41
N THR A 6 59.22 17.33 40.72
CA THR A 6 58.70 16.36 39.72
C THR A 6 57.77 15.21 40.17
N VAL A 7 56.48 15.41 39.86
CA VAL A 7 55.64 14.59 38.94
C VAL A 7 54.87 13.34 39.45
N LEU A 8 53.56 13.39 39.11
CA LEU A 8 52.54 12.33 38.93
C LEU A 8 52.30 11.33 40.08
N LEU A 9 51.08 11.33 40.64
CA LEU A 9 50.15 10.18 40.61
C LEU A 9 48.85 10.49 41.39
N SER A 10 47.69 10.05 40.87
CA SER A 10 46.45 9.75 41.63
C SER A 10 45.68 11.00 42.15
N THR A 11 44.35 11.20 42.10
CA THR A 11 43.15 10.35 42.02
C THR A 11 41.91 11.27 41.86
N LEU A 12 40.72 10.68 41.58
CA LEU A 12 39.33 11.20 41.46
C LEU A 12 38.89 11.45 40.01
N LEU A 13 38.10 10.58 39.34
CA LEU A 13 36.86 9.88 39.72
C LEU A 13 35.71 10.81 40.13
N LEU A 14 35.00 11.35 39.13
CA LEU A 14 33.59 11.75 39.17
C LEU A 14 33.08 11.68 37.70
N LEU A 15 32.44 10.58 37.29
CA LEU A 15 30.97 10.46 37.09
C LEU A 15 30.32 11.64 36.35
N GLY A 16 29.80 11.34 35.15
CA GLY A 16 28.93 12.23 34.38
C GLY A 16 28.86 11.90 32.89
N ILE A 17 28.54 10.64 32.57
CA ILE A 17 28.12 10.21 31.23
C ILE A 17 26.81 10.91 30.91
N PHE A 18 26.69 11.54 29.74
CA PHE A 18 25.53 11.48 28.82
C PHE A 18 25.75 12.48 27.68
N THR A 19 26.53 12.09 26.68
CA THR A 19 26.29 12.56 25.31
C THR A 19 26.75 11.48 24.34
N ALA A 20 25.81 10.67 23.90
CA ALA A 20 25.86 10.04 22.59
C ALA A 20 24.42 9.96 22.11
N CYS A 21 23.99 11.00 21.39
CA CYS A 21 22.93 10.86 20.41
C CYS A 21 23.45 9.87 19.37
N GLY A 22 23.16 8.59 19.58
CA GLY A 22 23.32 7.56 18.58
C GLY A 22 22.07 7.56 17.72
N ASN A 23 22.21 8.13 16.53
CA ASN A 23 21.28 7.98 15.43
C ASN A 23 21.15 6.47 15.13
N SER A 24 20.10 5.83 15.64
CA SER A 24 19.76 4.44 15.31
C SER A 24 19.19 4.43 13.90
N ASN A 25 20.07 4.38 12.90
CA ASN A 25 19.70 3.91 11.57
C ASN A 25 19.24 2.46 11.75
N GLY A 26 17.97 2.21 11.48
CA GLY A 26 17.42 0.86 11.35
C GLY A 26 18.10 0.16 10.18
N GLY A 27 19.01 -0.76 10.50
CA GLY A 27 19.40 -1.86 9.64
C GLY A 27 19.15 -3.12 10.45
N GLY A 28 18.10 -3.86 10.09
CA GLY A 28 17.85 -5.18 10.66
C GLY A 28 18.97 -6.12 10.23
N GLU A 29 19.49 -6.93 11.15
CA GLU A 29 20.49 -7.94 10.82
C GLU A 29 19.78 -9.10 10.10
N ILE A 30 20.24 -9.45 8.89
CA ILE A 30 19.69 -10.60 8.16
C ILE A 30 20.06 -11.88 8.91
N ILE A 31 19.07 -12.54 9.51
CA ILE A 31 19.23 -13.82 10.20
C ILE A 31 19.01 -14.94 9.16
N ASP A 32 20.01 -15.79 8.97
CA ASP A 32 19.91 -17.03 8.17
C ASP A 32 19.38 -16.81 6.74
N ASN A 33 19.89 -15.79 6.04
CA ASN A 33 19.49 -15.38 4.68
C ASN A 33 17.96 -15.18 4.52
N THR A 34 17.26 -14.89 5.60
CA THR A 34 15.83 -14.60 5.59
C THR A 34 15.62 -13.11 5.40
N LEU A 35 15.02 -12.74 4.27
CA LEU A 35 14.61 -11.38 3.97
C LEU A 35 13.26 -11.10 4.65
N SER A 36 13.02 -9.83 4.96
CA SER A 36 11.76 -9.31 5.48
C SER A 36 11.47 -7.97 4.82
N PHE A 37 10.18 -7.69 4.60
CA PHE A 37 9.70 -6.40 4.14
C PHE A 37 9.65 -5.37 5.28
N SER A 38 9.25 -5.77 6.50
CA SER A 38 9.14 -4.87 7.67
C SER A 38 10.50 -4.37 8.16
N GLN A 39 11.53 -5.22 8.08
CA GLN A 39 12.92 -4.85 8.28
C GLN A 39 13.51 -4.48 6.94
N ALA A 40 13.05 -3.37 6.34
CA ALA A 40 13.44 -2.92 5.00
C ALA A 40 14.96 -3.09 4.79
N ASN A 41 15.33 -4.24 4.22
CA ASN A 41 16.72 -4.65 4.12
C ASN A 41 17.35 -3.61 3.21
N SER A 42 18.44 -2.98 3.67
CA SER A 42 19.09 -2.01 2.80
C SER A 42 19.52 -2.75 1.54
N VAL A 43 19.38 -2.10 0.38
CA VAL A 43 19.82 -2.70 -0.89
C VAL A 43 21.29 -3.13 -0.80
N GLU A 44 22.10 -2.41 -0.02
CA GLU A 44 23.49 -2.75 0.27
C GLU A 44 23.67 -4.06 1.05
N GLU A 45 22.77 -4.37 2.00
CA GLU A 45 22.79 -5.63 2.75
C GLU A 45 22.27 -6.79 1.92
N MET A 46 21.16 -6.59 1.19
CA MET A 46 20.66 -7.59 0.25
C MET A 46 21.69 -7.95 -0.82
N LYS A 47 22.43 -6.95 -1.32
CA LYS A 47 23.47 -7.17 -2.33
C LYS A 47 24.62 -8.06 -1.83
N LYS A 48 24.80 -8.21 -0.51
CA LYS A 48 25.77 -9.18 0.06
C LYS A 48 25.28 -10.62 -0.07
N LEU A 49 23.98 -10.82 -0.31
CA LEU A 49 23.34 -12.12 -0.54
C LEU A 49 23.10 -12.39 -2.03
N ASP A 50 23.69 -11.60 -2.93
CA ASP A 50 23.61 -11.84 -4.37
C ASP A 50 24.21 -13.21 -4.73
N GLY A 51 23.41 -14.04 -5.40
CA GLY A 51 23.72 -15.43 -5.72
C GLY A 51 23.43 -16.44 -4.60
N GLU A 52 23.04 -15.99 -3.41
CA GLU A 52 22.73 -16.88 -2.28
C GLU A 52 21.28 -17.35 -2.30
N THR A 53 21.03 -18.49 -1.66
CA THR A 53 19.66 -18.92 -1.38
C THR A 53 19.09 -18.08 -0.24
N VAL A 54 17.93 -17.46 -0.49
CA VAL A 54 17.21 -16.63 0.47
C VAL A 54 15.81 -17.20 0.71
N SER A 55 15.21 -16.80 1.82
CA SER A 55 13.78 -17.01 2.05
C SER A 55 13.07 -15.72 2.42
N ILE A 56 11.82 -15.57 2.02
CA ILE A 56 11.00 -14.40 2.33
C ILE A 56 9.54 -14.84 2.48
N ILE A 57 8.82 -14.23 3.41
CA ILE A 57 7.38 -14.44 3.56
C ILE A 57 6.65 -13.23 2.98
N GLY A 58 5.61 -13.49 2.20
CA GLY A 58 4.76 -12.44 1.63
C GLY A 58 3.49 -13.02 1.02
N TYR A 59 2.84 -12.23 0.18
CA TYR A 59 1.57 -12.56 -0.47
C TYR A 59 1.69 -12.39 -1.98
N MET A 60 0.99 -13.23 -2.76
CA MET A 60 0.98 -13.06 -4.22
C MET A 60 0.14 -11.84 -4.59
N SER A 61 0.68 -10.97 -5.45
CA SER A 61 -0.12 -9.89 -6.06
C SER A 61 -1.14 -10.47 -7.05
N THR A 62 -2.34 -9.89 -7.09
CA THR A 62 -3.38 -10.18 -8.08
C THR A 62 -2.97 -9.81 -9.51
N LEU A 63 -1.91 -8.99 -9.67
CA LEU A 63 -1.32 -8.64 -10.96
C LEU A 63 -0.31 -9.68 -11.47
N SER A 64 -0.10 -10.78 -10.74
CA SER A 64 0.81 -11.84 -11.17
C SER A 64 0.29 -12.51 -12.46
N PRO A 65 1.18 -12.87 -13.40
CA PRO A 65 0.77 -13.52 -14.63
C PRO A 65 -0.02 -14.79 -14.42
N ILE A 66 -1.07 -14.97 -15.21
CA ILE A 66 -1.88 -16.21 -15.25
C ILE A 66 -1.02 -17.43 -15.61
N THR A 67 0.08 -17.22 -16.36
CA THR A 67 1.02 -18.28 -16.74
C THR A 67 1.78 -18.85 -15.53
N GLY A 68 1.86 -18.11 -14.42
CA GLY A 68 2.59 -18.49 -13.21
C GLY A 68 4.11 -18.56 -13.38
N SER A 69 4.66 -18.01 -14.48
CA SER A 69 6.11 -18.00 -14.75
C SER A 69 6.89 -17.15 -13.76
N PHE A 70 6.25 -16.12 -13.23
CA PHE A 70 6.71 -15.34 -12.10
C PHE A 70 5.50 -14.83 -11.32
N MET A 71 5.74 -14.28 -10.14
CA MET A 71 4.76 -13.57 -9.34
C MET A 71 5.40 -12.30 -8.77
N TYR A 72 4.57 -11.32 -8.44
CA TYR A 72 5.01 -10.25 -7.55
C TYR A 72 4.66 -10.66 -6.12
N LEU A 73 5.69 -10.82 -5.29
CA LEU A 73 5.54 -11.07 -3.86
C LEU A 73 5.44 -9.73 -3.14
N MET A 74 4.30 -9.50 -2.50
CA MET A 74 4.00 -8.30 -1.74
C MET A 74 4.27 -8.52 -0.25
N ASN A 75 4.54 -7.44 0.47
CA ASN A 75 4.56 -7.45 1.94
C ASN A 75 3.17 -7.71 2.54
N LEU A 76 2.11 -7.30 1.82
CA LEU A 76 0.72 -7.36 2.26
C LEU A 76 -0.18 -7.90 1.12
N PRO A 77 -1.23 -8.66 1.45
CA PRO A 77 -2.21 -9.13 0.47
C PRO A 77 -2.94 -7.96 -0.20
N TYR A 78 -3.37 -8.17 -1.44
CA TYR A 78 -4.20 -7.23 -2.22
C TYR A 78 -3.59 -5.84 -2.48
N GLN A 79 -2.27 -5.67 -2.30
CA GLN A 79 -1.61 -4.46 -2.78
C GLN A 79 -1.54 -4.41 -4.31
N SER A 80 -2.02 -3.30 -4.86
CA SER A 80 -1.95 -2.96 -6.27
C SER A 80 -0.92 -1.86 -6.50
N CYS A 81 0.37 -2.16 -6.34
CA CYS A 81 1.39 -1.39 -7.05
C CYS A 81 2.72 -2.16 -7.10
N PRO A 82 3.14 -2.71 -8.25
CA PRO A 82 4.39 -3.44 -8.27
C PRO A 82 5.61 -2.51 -8.13
N PHE A 83 5.54 -1.22 -8.56
CA PHE A 83 6.71 -0.30 -8.50
C PHE A 83 6.34 1.19 -8.44
N CYS A 84 5.54 1.62 -7.46
CA CYS A 84 5.17 3.04 -7.32
C CYS A 84 6.37 3.98 -7.15
N VAL A 85 7.57 3.46 -6.87
CA VAL A 85 8.83 4.18 -7.08
C VAL A 85 9.93 3.22 -7.59
N PRO A 86 10.40 3.36 -8.84
CA PRO A 86 11.58 2.61 -9.32
C PRO A 86 12.84 3.02 -8.55
N ASN A 87 13.75 2.06 -8.32
CA ASN A 87 15.10 2.31 -7.77
C ASN A 87 15.15 2.96 -6.38
N THR A 88 14.43 2.38 -5.41
CA THR A 88 14.55 2.71 -3.99
C THR A 88 15.87 2.22 -3.38
N THR A 89 16.32 2.85 -2.29
CA THR A 89 17.54 2.45 -1.55
C THR A 89 17.32 1.29 -0.56
N GLN A 90 16.07 0.82 -0.45
CA GLN A 90 15.61 -0.25 0.43
C GLN A 90 14.77 -1.23 -0.37
N LEU A 91 14.63 -2.46 0.13
CA LEU A 91 13.63 -3.40 -0.39
C LEU A 91 12.26 -2.72 -0.47
N SER A 92 11.69 -2.65 -1.67
CA SER A 92 10.33 -2.15 -1.88
C SER A 92 9.32 -3.12 -1.24
N ASN A 93 8.06 -2.71 -1.09
CA ASN A 93 6.95 -3.57 -0.68
C ASN A 93 6.63 -4.70 -1.70
N THR A 94 7.47 -4.88 -2.70
CA THR A 94 7.33 -5.80 -3.82
C THR A 94 8.68 -6.44 -4.16
N MET A 95 8.65 -7.75 -4.41
CA MET A 95 9.76 -8.55 -4.94
C MET A 95 9.27 -9.34 -6.15
N ALA A 96 9.96 -9.24 -7.29
CA ALA A 96 9.72 -10.15 -8.40
C ALA A 96 10.29 -11.54 -8.07
N VAL A 97 9.47 -12.58 -8.19
CA VAL A 97 9.85 -13.97 -7.90
C VAL A 97 9.57 -14.83 -9.12
N TYR A 98 10.60 -15.46 -9.68
CA TYR A 98 10.51 -16.31 -10.86
C TYR A 98 10.49 -17.78 -10.47
N ALA A 99 9.54 -18.52 -11.04
CA ALA A 99 9.50 -19.97 -10.93
C ALA A 99 10.76 -20.58 -11.55
N LYS A 100 11.10 -21.78 -11.09
CA LYS A 100 12.13 -22.59 -11.74
C LYS A 100 11.71 -22.97 -13.15
N ASP A 101 12.68 -23.08 -14.07
CA ASP A 101 12.42 -23.48 -15.45
C ASP A 101 11.55 -24.75 -15.55
N GLY A 102 10.35 -24.58 -16.12
CA GLY A 102 9.37 -25.66 -16.31
C GLY A 102 8.32 -25.79 -15.21
N ASP A 103 8.44 -25.03 -14.12
CA ASP A 103 7.44 -24.93 -13.04
C ASP A 103 6.57 -23.67 -13.21
N SER A 104 5.45 -23.61 -12.49
CA SER A 104 4.55 -22.45 -12.45
C SER A 104 3.96 -22.28 -11.05
N PHE A 105 3.69 -21.04 -10.66
CA PHE A 105 2.96 -20.75 -9.43
C PHE A 105 1.45 -20.84 -9.62
N GLU A 106 0.75 -21.44 -8.66
CA GLU A 106 -0.71 -21.34 -8.56
C GLU A 106 -1.05 -20.19 -7.61
N PHE A 107 -1.96 -19.31 -8.03
CA PHE A 107 -2.36 -18.17 -7.21
C PHE A 107 -2.98 -18.63 -5.89
N THR A 108 -2.58 -17.96 -4.81
CA THR A 108 -3.18 -18.13 -3.48
C THR A 108 -3.23 -16.76 -2.79
N ASP A 109 -4.29 -16.53 -2.03
CA ASP A 109 -4.50 -15.36 -1.16
C ASP A 109 -3.82 -15.53 0.21
N ARG A 110 -3.27 -16.71 0.48
CA ARG A 110 -2.59 -17.05 1.73
C ARG A 110 -1.15 -16.55 1.74
N ALA A 111 -0.63 -16.34 2.95
CA ALA A 111 0.79 -16.05 3.14
C ALA A 111 1.63 -17.26 2.67
N ILE A 112 2.66 -16.98 1.90
CA ILE A 112 3.58 -17.98 1.37
C ILE A 112 5.00 -17.68 1.82
N LYS A 113 5.75 -18.74 2.14
CA LYS A 113 7.20 -18.68 2.25
C LYS A 113 7.80 -19.02 0.90
N VAL A 114 8.48 -18.06 0.31
CA VAL A 114 9.26 -18.23 -0.91
C VAL A 114 10.69 -18.60 -0.54
N MET A 115 11.27 -19.54 -1.28
CA MET A 115 12.69 -19.88 -1.22
C MET A 115 13.26 -19.94 -2.64
N GLY A 116 14.38 -19.28 -2.87
CA GLY A 116 15.06 -19.26 -4.18
C GLY A 116 16.38 -18.50 -4.11
N THR A 117 16.99 -18.27 -5.27
CA THR A 117 18.26 -17.53 -5.36
C THR A 117 18.00 -16.04 -5.55
N LEU A 118 18.56 -15.20 -4.68
CA LEU A 118 18.53 -13.75 -4.88
C LEU A 118 19.52 -13.36 -5.99
N GLU A 119 19.07 -12.62 -7.00
CA GLU A 119 19.95 -12.04 -8.03
C GLU A 119 19.80 -10.52 -8.09
N PHE A 120 20.93 -9.82 -8.19
CA PHE A 120 21.00 -8.40 -8.53
C PHE A 120 21.35 -8.19 -9.99
N GLY A 121 20.70 -7.22 -10.63
CA GLY A 121 20.91 -6.87 -12.04
C GLY A 121 19.85 -5.89 -12.54
N ASP A 122 20.01 -5.43 -13.78
CA ASP A 122 19.01 -4.59 -14.43
C ASP A 122 18.02 -5.50 -15.17
N TYR A 123 16.83 -5.69 -14.59
CA TYR A 123 15.80 -6.56 -15.14
C TYR A 123 14.60 -5.74 -15.64
N THR A 124 13.98 -6.24 -16.70
CA THR A 124 12.68 -5.77 -17.19
C THR A 124 11.79 -6.98 -17.39
N ASP A 125 10.60 -6.98 -16.80
CA ASP A 125 9.64 -8.07 -16.99
C ASP A 125 8.77 -7.91 -18.25
N GLU A 126 7.87 -8.87 -18.47
CA GLU A 126 7.01 -8.89 -19.65
C GLU A 126 5.96 -7.77 -19.69
N TYR A 127 5.68 -7.15 -18.54
CA TYR A 127 4.81 -5.98 -18.42
C TYR A 127 5.58 -4.66 -18.54
N GLY A 128 6.92 -4.74 -18.67
CA GLY A 128 7.78 -3.58 -18.83
C GLY A 128 8.21 -2.94 -17.52
N TYR A 129 7.98 -3.58 -16.38
CA TYR A 129 8.48 -3.06 -15.11
C TYR A 129 9.96 -3.37 -14.93
N GLU A 130 10.69 -2.37 -14.42
CA GLU A 130 12.12 -2.44 -14.19
C GLU A 130 12.44 -2.59 -12.69
N TYR A 131 13.38 -3.48 -12.36
CA TYR A 131 13.82 -3.70 -10.99
C TYR A 131 15.28 -4.18 -10.91
N ALA A 132 15.93 -3.85 -9.80
CA ALA A 132 17.36 -4.07 -9.58
C ALA A 132 17.70 -5.44 -8.95
N TYR A 133 16.68 -6.19 -8.52
CA TYR A 133 16.83 -7.47 -7.83
C TYR A 133 15.56 -8.33 -7.98
N ARG A 134 15.74 -9.65 -7.91
CA ARG A 134 14.65 -10.64 -7.95
C ARG A 134 15.05 -11.92 -7.22
N ILE A 135 14.07 -12.77 -6.93
CA ILE A 135 14.32 -14.17 -6.55
C ILE A 135 14.05 -15.05 -7.77
N LYS A 136 14.96 -15.95 -8.12
CA LYS A 136 14.80 -16.92 -9.21
C LYS A 136 14.83 -18.36 -8.71
N ASP A 137 14.50 -19.28 -9.61
CA ASP A 137 14.48 -20.72 -9.35
C ASP A 137 13.66 -21.03 -8.09
N ALA A 138 12.60 -20.25 -7.89
CA ALA A 138 11.93 -20.18 -6.62
C ALA A 138 10.86 -21.26 -6.50
N THR A 139 10.66 -21.68 -5.26
CA THR A 139 9.55 -22.52 -4.83
C THR A 139 8.82 -21.79 -3.70
N TYR A 140 7.56 -22.13 -3.48
CA TYR A 140 6.80 -21.61 -2.36
C TYR A 140 6.09 -22.72 -1.60
N ALA A 141 5.82 -22.45 -0.33
CA ALA A 141 4.90 -23.22 0.48
C ALA A 141 3.97 -22.26 1.21
N GLU A 142 2.70 -22.62 1.33
CA GLU A 142 1.80 -21.95 2.27
C GLU A 142 2.40 -22.03 3.67
N VAL A 143 2.40 -20.91 4.39
CA VAL A 143 2.92 -20.89 5.76
C VAL A 143 1.89 -21.52 6.69
N ASP A 144 2.32 -22.47 7.52
CA ASP A 144 1.48 -22.95 8.63
C ASP A 144 1.38 -21.85 9.68
N THR A 145 0.16 -21.33 9.80
CA THR A 145 -0.14 -20.15 10.59
C THR A 145 -0.22 -20.44 12.08
N SER A 146 -0.21 -21.71 12.48
CA SER A 146 -0.27 -22.12 13.88
C SER A 146 0.98 -21.79 14.70
N GLU A 147 2.13 -21.55 14.04
CA GLU A 147 3.40 -21.16 14.67
C GLU A 147 3.73 -19.66 14.52
N MET A 148 2.90 -18.92 13.79
CA MET A 148 3.06 -17.48 13.57
C MET A 148 2.73 -16.68 14.84
N SER A 149 3.31 -15.48 14.98
CA SER A 149 2.99 -14.58 16.10
C SER A 149 1.47 -14.34 16.16
N GLU A 150 0.93 -14.13 17.37
CA GLU A 150 -0.53 -13.90 17.56
C GLU A 150 -1.06 -12.78 16.64
N LYS A 151 -0.23 -11.75 16.41
CA LYS A 151 -0.51 -10.63 15.51
C LYS A 151 -0.70 -11.04 14.05
N LEU A 152 0.12 -11.97 13.58
CA LEU A 152 0.12 -12.44 12.20
C LEU A 152 -1.01 -13.44 11.92
N GLN A 153 -1.33 -14.30 12.89
CA GLN A 153 -2.54 -15.12 12.84
C GLN A 153 -3.78 -14.24 12.72
N LEU A 154 -3.82 -13.15 13.47
CA LEU A 154 -4.94 -12.23 13.44
C LEU A 154 -5.04 -11.49 12.11
N TRP A 155 -3.93 -10.99 11.59
CA TRP A 155 -3.88 -10.40 10.25
C TRP A 155 -4.42 -11.35 9.17
N GLN A 156 -3.99 -12.61 9.21
CA GLN A 156 -4.44 -13.60 8.22
C GLN A 156 -5.93 -13.93 8.34
N GLN A 157 -6.48 -13.97 9.55
CA GLN A 157 -7.93 -14.11 9.71
C GLN A 157 -8.67 -12.97 9.02
N LEU A 158 -8.19 -11.73 9.16
CA LEU A 158 -8.77 -10.57 8.48
C LEU A 158 -8.58 -10.63 6.97
N ALA A 159 -7.37 -10.91 6.50
CA ALA A 159 -7.03 -11.00 5.08
C ALA A 159 -7.69 -12.18 4.35
N SER A 160 -8.09 -13.23 5.07
CA SER A 160 -8.86 -14.35 4.53
C SER A 160 -10.34 -14.02 4.30
N THR A 161 -10.79 -12.84 4.76
CA THR A 161 -12.08 -12.27 4.38
C THR A 161 -11.89 -11.35 3.17
N ASP A 162 -12.99 -10.97 2.52
CA ASP A 162 -12.97 -10.01 1.41
C ASP A 162 -12.77 -8.55 1.89
N VAL A 163 -12.75 -8.30 3.20
CA VAL A 163 -12.88 -6.94 3.77
C VAL A 163 -11.74 -5.99 3.39
N ILE A 164 -10.53 -6.52 3.18
CA ILE A 164 -9.41 -5.68 2.74
C ILE A 164 -9.62 -5.21 1.31
N SER A 165 -10.10 -6.09 0.42
CA SER A 165 -10.50 -5.71 -0.93
C SER A 165 -11.65 -4.71 -0.89
N ASP A 166 -12.64 -4.92 -0.02
CA ASP A 166 -13.77 -4.01 0.16
C ASP A 166 -13.33 -2.62 0.63
N VAL A 167 -12.30 -2.53 1.48
CA VAL A 167 -11.72 -1.24 1.92
C VAL A 167 -11.02 -0.52 0.77
N TYR A 168 -10.30 -1.23 -0.12
CA TYR A 168 -9.74 -0.58 -1.32
C TYR A 168 -10.82 -0.07 -2.26
N ASN A 169 -11.81 -0.91 -2.53
CA ASN A 169 -13.02 -0.61 -3.29
C ASN A 169 -13.77 0.61 -2.69
N MET A 170 -13.87 0.68 -1.36
CA MET A 170 -14.41 1.83 -0.64
C MET A 170 -13.64 3.12 -0.98
N TYR A 171 -12.31 3.08 -0.97
CA TYR A 171 -11.50 4.26 -1.33
C TYR A 171 -11.68 4.70 -2.78
N GLU A 172 -11.88 3.76 -3.72
CA GLU A 172 -12.22 4.11 -5.11
C GLU A 172 -13.54 4.89 -5.18
N TYR A 173 -14.54 4.46 -4.41
CA TYR A 173 -15.83 5.13 -4.32
C TYR A 173 -15.75 6.51 -3.65
N VAL A 174 -15.07 6.61 -2.51
CA VAL A 174 -14.89 7.91 -1.83
C VAL A 174 -14.12 8.87 -2.74
N ASN A 175 -13.09 8.39 -3.42
CA ASN A 175 -12.35 9.16 -4.42
C ASN A 175 -13.26 9.65 -5.55
N PHE A 176 -14.10 8.78 -6.10
CA PHE A 176 -15.06 9.16 -7.12
C PHE A 176 -16.00 10.27 -6.63
N LEU A 177 -16.59 10.14 -5.44
CA LEU A 177 -17.48 11.17 -4.88
C LEU A 177 -16.78 12.52 -4.67
N CYS A 178 -15.54 12.51 -4.20
CA CYS A 178 -14.78 13.72 -3.95
C CYS A 178 -14.28 14.39 -5.24
N PHE A 179 -13.97 13.59 -6.28
CA PHE A 179 -13.22 14.06 -7.45
C PHE A 179 -13.84 13.71 -8.79
N TRP A 180 -15.13 13.34 -8.86
CA TRP A 180 -15.86 13.11 -10.11
C TRP A 180 -15.66 14.22 -11.16
N PRO A 181 -15.49 15.54 -10.84
CA PRO A 181 -15.29 16.55 -11.88
C PRO A 181 -13.96 16.42 -12.64
N THR A 182 -13.02 15.63 -12.09
CA THR A 182 -11.72 15.36 -12.73
C THR A 182 -11.79 14.26 -13.77
N TYR A 183 -12.88 13.48 -13.80
CA TYR A 183 -13.08 12.38 -14.73
C TYR A 183 -13.39 12.92 -16.12
N THR A 184 -12.65 12.43 -17.11
CA THR A 184 -12.72 12.94 -18.47
C THR A 184 -12.49 11.87 -19.51
N ALA A 185 -13.09 12.04 -20.68
CA ALA A 185 -12.78 11.29 -21.87
C ALA A 185 -12.06 12.18 -22.88
N GLU A 186 -10.96 11.68 -23.47
CA GLU A 186 -10.22 12.39 -24.51
C GLU A 186 -10.64 11.89 -25.90
N PHE A 187 -10.99 12.83 -26.76
CA PHE A 187 -11.34 12.59 -28.16
C PHE A 187 -10.47 13.45 -29.08
N GLU A 188 -10.42 13.14 -30.37
CA GLU A 188 -9.70 13.95 -31.37
C GLU A 188 -10.15 15.42 -31.40
N SER A 189 -11.40 15.66 -31.01
CA SER A 189 -12.08 16.95 -30.92
C SER A 189 -11.94 17.63 -29.54
N GLY A 190 -11.20 17.03 -28.62
CA GLY A 190 -10.83 17.55 -27.30
C GLY A 190 -11.39 16.74 -26.13
N LYS A 191 -11.42 17.36 -24.96
CA LYS A 191 -11.72 16.70 -23.69
C LYS A 191 -13.18 16.92 -23.27
N ASP A 192 -13.88 15.84 -22.95
CA ASP A 192 -15.21 15.89 -22.34
C ASP A 192 -15.11 15.58 -20.85
N TYR A 193 -15.79 16.38 -20.03
CA TYR A 193 -15.84 16.24 -18.59
C TYR A 193 -17.08 15.46 -18.18
N LEU A 194 -16.97 14.71 -17.08
CA LEU A 194 -18.14 14.08 -16.47
C LEU A 194 -19.10 15.17 -15.96
N TYR A 195 -20.39 15.01 -16.22
CA TYR A 195 -21.43 15.94 -15.75
C TYR A 195 -22.02 15.47 -14.41
N PRO A 196 -22.52 16.40 -13.56
CA PRO A 196 -23.09 16.04 -12.26
C PRO A 196 -24.23 15.01 -12.35
N THR A 197 -25.08 15.10 -13.38
CA THR A 197 -26.18 14.15 -13.61
C THR A 197 -25.69 12.75 -13.93
N ASP A 198 -24.59 12.64 -14.68
CA ASP A 198 -23.99 11.36 -15.04
C ASP A 198 -23.26 10.77 -13.82
N ALA A 199 -22.59 11.62 -13.02
CA ALA A 199 -21.99 11.19 -11.76
C ALA A 199 -23.05 10.63 -10.79
N LEU A 200 -24.18 11.32 -10.62
CA LEU A 200 -25.32 10.82 -9.84
C LEU A 200 -25.88 9.52 -10.42
N HIS A 201 -26.00 9.41 -11.75
CA HIS A 201 -26.47 8.20 -12.39
C HIS A 201 -25.53 7.01 -12.13
N PHE A 202 -24.22 7.23 -12.21
CA PHE A 202 -23.23 6.22 -11.85
C PHE A 202 -23.38 5.79 -10.39
N ILE A 203 -23.62 6.70 -9.45
CA ILE A 203 -23.77 6.33 -8.03
C ILE A 203 -25.08 5.55 -7.80
N GLU A 204 -26.19 6.06 -8.32
CA GLU A 204 -27.54 5.59 -7.97
C GLU A 204 -28.01 4.38 -8.81
N THR A 205 -27.49 4.23 -10.03
CA THR A 205 -28.03 3.26 -11.01
C THR A 205 -26.99 2.26 -11.50
N GLU A 206 -25.79 2.72 -11.84
CA GLU A 206 -24.76 1.87 -12.48
C GLU A 206 -23.63 1.44 -11.53
N GLY A 207 -23.64 1.92 -10.30
CA GLY A 207 -22.44 1.99 -9.46
C GLY A 207 -21.87 0.65 -9.04
N ALA A 208 -22.72 -0.36 -8.90
CA ALA A 208 -22.28 -1.72 -8.62
C ALA A 208 -21.51 -2.35 -9.79
N GLN A 209 -21.69 -1.87 -11.02
CA GLN A 209 -21.01 -2.38 -12.21
C GLN A 209 -19.58 -1.79 -12.37
N TYR A 210 -19.31 -0.63 -11.76
CA TYR A 210 -18.06 0.12 -11.95
C TYR A 210 -17.33 0.47 -10.64
N ASN A 211 -17.67 -0.19 -9.52
CA ASN A 211 -17.16 0.14 -8.17
C ASN A 211 -17.44 1.59 -7.70
N TYR A 212 -18.38 2.29 -8.33
CA TYR A 212 -18.68 3.71 -8.03
C TYR A 212 -20.01 3.93 -7.32
N GLY A 213 -20.72 2.87 -6.93
CA GLY A 213 -21.91 2.96 -6.12
C GLY A 213 -22.16 1.66 -5.37
N TYR A 214 -22.39 1.79 -4.08
CA TYR A 214 -22.60 0.66 -3.18
C TYR A 214 -24.03 0.62 -2.66
N ALA A 215 -24.48 -0.59 -2.31
CA ALA A 215 -25.78 -0.81 -1.68
C ALA A 215 -25.81 -0.22 -0.26
N ASP A 216 -27.02 0.15 0.20
CA ASP A 216 -27.27 0.50 1.60
C ASP A 216 -26.64 -0.52 2.55
N GLY A 217 -25.88 -0.06 3.54
CA GLY A 217 -25.23 -0.93 4.52
C GLY A 217 -23.80 -1.36 4.15
N TYR A 218 -23.20 -0.83 3.08
CA TYR A 218 -21.85 -1.21 2.63
C TYR A 218 -20.77 -1.00 3.70
N PHE A 219 -20.67 0.21 4.24
CA PHE A 219 -19.70 0.54 5.29
C PHE A 219 -19.97 -0.24 6.57
N GLU A 220 -21.24 -0.41 6.94
CA GLU A 220 -21.67 -1.16 8.11
C GLU A 220 -21.30 -2.65 7.99
N THR A 221 -21.40 -3.21 6.79
CA THR A 221 -21.01 -4.61 6.51
C THR A 221 -19.51 -4.79 6.67
N MET A 222 -18.68 -3.90 6.08
CA MET A 222 -17.23 -3.95 6.29
C MET A 222 -16.87 -3.85 7.78
N ILE A 223 -17.44 -2.88 8.50
CA ILE A 223 -17.21 -2.72 9.94
C ILE A 223 -17.62 -3.97 10.72
N ALA A 224 -18.75 -4.59 10.36
CA ALA A 224 -19.20 -5.83 11.00
C ALA A 224 -18.21 -6.97 10.76
N THR A 225 -17.74 -7.17 9.53
CA THR A 225 -16.73 -8.18 9.17
C THR A 225 -15.43 -7.98 9.95
N VAL A 226 -14.91 -6.75 10.00
CA VAL A 226 -13.69 -6.43 10.79
C VAL A 226 -13.88 -6.78 12.27
N LYS A 227 -15.04 -6.43 12.84
CA LYS A 227 -15.35 -6.69 14.26
C LYS A 227 -15.55 -8.16 14.57
N GLU A 228 -16.10 -8.94 13.62
CA GLU A 228 -16.26 -10.38 13.75
C GLU A 228 -14.90 -11.08 13.88
N VAL A 229 -13.89 -10.60 13.16
CA VAL A 229 -12.52 -11.10 13.30
C VAL A 229 -11.95 -10.69 14.66
N ASN A 230 -11.81 -9.38 14.91
CA ASN A 230 -11.40 -8.86 16.22
C ASN A 230 -11.68 -7.37 16.38
N ALA A 231 -12.73 -7.05 17.14
CA ALA A 231 -13.16 -5.68 17.37
C ALA A 231 -12.14 -4.78 18.10
N THR A 232 -11.25 -5.35 18.92
CA THR A 232 -10.32 -4.57 19.74
C THR A 232 -9.08 -4.21 18.93
N GLU A 233 -8.42 -5.22 18.36
CA GLU A 233 -7.16 -5.08 17.65
C GLU A 233 -7.33 -4.35 16.30
N PHE A 234 -8.51 -4.46 15.68
CA PHE A 234 -8.83 -3.76 14.43
C PHE A 234 -9.71 -2.52 14.60
N SER A 235 -9.78 -1.98 15.83
CA SER A 235 -10.57 -0.77 16.12
C SER A 235 -10.17 0.42 15.25
N ALA A 236 -8.86 0.62 15.01
CA ALA A 236 -8.35 1.67 14.13
C ALA A 236 -8.86 1.54 12.68
N LEU A 237 -8.90 0.32 12.12
CA LEU A 237 -9.50 0.09 10.80
C LEU A 237 -10.99 0.45 10.79
N THR A 238 -11.74 0.05 11.82
CA THR A 238 -13.18 0.40 11.88
C THR A 238 -13.43 1.90 12.01
N GLU A 239 -12.55 2.62 12.73
CA GLU A 239 -12.61 4.08 12.81
C GLU A 239 -12.30 4.71 11.45
N ASN A 240 -11.29 4.22 10.75
CA ASN A 240 -10.92 4.66 9.42
C ASN A 240 -12.08 4.49 8.41
N ILE A 241 -12.71 3.32 8.37
CA ILE A 241 -13.91 3.06 7.54
C ILE A 241 -15.05 4.03 7.90
N THR A 242 -15.23 4.34 9.18
CA THR A 242 -16.25 5.29 9.64
C THR A 242 -15.97 6.72 9.16
N LYS A 243 -14.69 7.14 9.18
CA LYS A 243 -14.27 8.45 8.63
C LYS A 243 -14.50 8.51 7.12
N ALA A 244 -14.15 7.44 6.41
CA ALA A 244 -14.39 7.31 4.96
C ALA A 244 -15.89 7.40 4.63
N GLN A 245 -16.76 6.75 5.42
CA GLN A 245 -18.22 6.87 5.30
C GLN A 245 -18.69 8.32 5.47
N ALA A 246 -18.20 9.01 6.50
CA ALA A 246 -18.58 10.40 6.76
C ALA A 246 -18.16 11.33 5.61
N LEU A 247 -16.98 11.12 5.03
CA LEU A 247 -16.49 11.86 3.86
C LEU A 247 -17.35 11.57 2.62
N ALA A 248 -17.68 10.29 2.38
CA ALA A 248 -18.57 9.87 1.30
C ALA A 248 -19.93 10.57 1.40
N ASP A 249 -20.57 10.51 2.58
CA ASP A 249 -21.87 11.13 2.84
C ASP A 249 -21.83 12.65 2.61
N LYS A 250 -20.74 13.30 3.01
CA LYS A 250 -20.53 14.74 2.82
C LYS A 250 -20.40 15.09 1.34
N ALA A 251 -19.55 14.38 0.60
CA ALA A 251 -19.32 14.62 -0.82
C ALA A 251 -20.57 14.31 -1.68
N LEU A 252 -21.28 13.22 -1.37
CA LEU A 252 -22.55 12.86 -2.03
C LEU A 252 -23.61 13.94 -1.81
N LYS A 253 -23.78 14.43 -0.57
CA LYS A 253 -24.71 15.53 -0.27
C LYS A 253 -24.34 16.80 -1.02
N ALA A 254 -23.05 17.13 -1.11
CA ALA A 254 -22.60 18.29 -1.86
C ALA A 254 -22.94 18.18 -3.35
N LEU A 255 -22.75 17.00 -3.96
CA LEU A 255 -23.18 16.72 -5.34
C LEU A 255 -24.71 16.88 -5.50
N GLN A 256 -25.50 16.27 -4.60
CA GLN A 256 -26.97 16.34 -4.62
C GLN A 256 -27.53 17.76 -4.39
N ASN A 257 -26.83 18.58 -3.60
CA ASN A 257 -27.19 19.96 -3.31
C ASN A 257 -26.66 20.96 -4.35
N GLU A 258 -26.02 20.49 -5.41
CA GLU A 258 -25.41 21.31 -6.45
C GLU A 258 -24.29 22.24 -5.92
N GLU A 259 -23.52 21.78 -4.92
CA GLU A 259 -22.42 22.53 -4.29
C GLU A 259 -21.13 22.48 -5.12
N TYR A 260 -21.24 22.90 -6.38
CA TYR A 260 -20.14 22.99 -7.34
C TYR A 260 -20.27 24.24 -8.21
N THR A 261 -19.16 24.65 -8.81
CA THR A 261 -19.10 25.69 -9.85
C THR A 261 -18.72 25.09 -11.19
N SER A 262 -18.98 25.80 -12.28
CA SER A 262 -18.61 25.36 -13.63
C SER A 262 -17.99 26.47 -14.45
N THR A 263 -16.99 26.13 -15.27
CA THR A 263 -16.47 26.99 -16.33
C THR A 263 -16.76 26.35 -17.68
N THR A 264 -17.39 27.09 -18.60
CA THR A 264 -17.74 26.58 -19.93
C THR A 264 -16.74 27.06 -20.97
N GLU A 265 -16.11 26.13 -21.66
CA GLU A 265 -15.31 26.39 -22.85
C GLU A 265 -16.11 26.05 -24.11
N TYR A 266 -16.12 26.96 -25.07
CA TYR A 266 -16.75 26.74 -26.37
C TYR A 266 -15.70 26.27 -27.36
N THR A 267 -15.93 25.11 -28.00
CA THR A 267 -15.08 24.64 -29.10
C THR A 267 -15.85 24.65 -30.41
N ASP A 268 -15.16 25.03 -31.48
CA ASP A 268 -15.74 25.15 -32.84
C ASP A 268 -16.15 23.80 -33.44
N VAL A 269 -15.78 22.68 -32.80
CA VAL A 269 -15.94 21.31 -33.33
C VAL A 269 -17.33 20.73 -33.04
N PHE A 270 -17.94 21.08 -31.91
CA PHE A 270 -19.21 20.49 -31.47
C PHE A 270 -20.37 21.51 -31.40
N GLY A 271 -20.07 22.81 -31.33
CA GLY A 271 -21.09 23.87 -31.34
C GLY A 271 -21.87 24.03 -30.03
N ASP A 272 -21.68 23.12 -29.07
CA ASP A 272 -22.10 23.20 -27.68
C ASP A 272 -20.90 23.44 -26.75
N GLY A 273 -21.13 24.17 -25.65
CA GLY A 273 -20.09 24.50 -24.69
C GLY A 273 -19.81 23.33 -23.76
N ARG A 274 -18.54 22.99 -23.54
CA ARG A 274 -18.10 21.96 -22.58
C ARG A 274 -17.88 22.59 -21.23
N SER A 275 -18.61 22.12 -20.22
CA SER A 275 -18.51 22.65 -18.86
C SER A 275 -17.62 21.76 -18.01
N GLN A 276 -16.52 22.34 -17.51
CA GLN A 276 -15.72 21.73 -16.46
C GLN A 276 -16.29 22.14 -15.11
N TYR A 277 -16.56 21.17 -14.25
CA TYR A 277 -17.07 21.40 -12.91
C TYR A 277 -15.95 21.39 -11.87
N ILE A 278 -16.16 22.05 -10.73
CA ILE A 278 -15.27 22.05 -9.58
C ILE A 278 -16.13 22.05 -8.31
N MET A 279 -15.91 21.10 -7.40
CA MET A 279 -16.56 21.08 -6.09
C MET A 279 -16.17 22.33 -5.28
N ASN A 280 -17.13 22.98 -4.61
CA ASN A 280 -16.87 24.25 -3.91
C ASN A 280 -15.76 24.16 -2.85
N ASP A 281 -15.70 23.03 -2.13
CA ASP A 281 -14.71 22.76 -1.08
C ASP A 281 -13.64 21.73 -1.52
N ASN A 282 -13.26 21.71 -2.81
CA ASN A 282 -12.35 20.71 -3.39
C ASN A 282 -11.08 20.46 -2.56
N ALA A 283 -10.41 21.53 -2.09
CA ALA A 283 -9.19 21.41 -1.30
C ALA A 283 -9.42 20.75 0.08
N ALA A 284 -10.61 20.91 0.66
CA ALA A 284 -10.94 20.26 1.92
C ALA A 284 -11.20 18.76 1.70
N TYR A 285 -11.86 18.39 0.60
CA TYR A 285 -12.04 16.98 0.21
C TYR A 285 -10.71 16.28 -0.05
N GLU A 286 -9.79 16.95 -0.75
CA GLU A 286 -8.41 16.46 -0.97
C GLU A 286 -7.66 16.22 0.34
N ALA A 287 -7.62 17.21 1.23
CA ALA A 287 -6.93 17.08 2.51
C ALA A 287 -7.54 16.00 3.43
N GLU A 288 -8.87 15.88 3.45
CA GLU A 288 -9.57 14.88 4.27
C GLU A 288 -9.38 13.46 3.70
N MET A 289 -9.42 13.30 2.38
CA MET A 289 -9.13 12.02 1.72
C MET A 289 -7.69 11.58 1.93
N GLU A 290 -6.72 12.48 1.76
CA GLU A 290 -5.30 12.20 1.99
C GLU A 290 -5.07 11.76 3.43
N ALA A 291 -5.63 12.49 4.41
CA ALA A 291 -5.49 12.14 5.81
C ALA A 291 -6.06 10.74 6.13
N ILE A 292 -7.26 10.42 5.66
CA ILE A 292 -7.89 9.11 5.90
C ILE A 292 -7.11 7.99 5.21
N TYR A 293 -6.61 8.22 3.99
CA TYR A 293 -5.79 7.23 3.29
C TYR A 293 -4.43 7.01 3.97
N THR A 294 -3.78 8.08 4.44
CA THR A 294 -2.54 7.98 5.22
C THR A 294 -2.76 7.20 6.51
N GLU A 295 -3.82 7.46 7.27
CA GLU A 295 -4.16 6.68 8.47
C GLU A 295 -4.30 5.18 8.18
N PHE A 296 -4.97 4.83 7.07
CA PHE A 296 -5.11 3.42 6.65
C PHE A 296 -3.77 2.82 6.23
N SER A 297 -2.96 3.55 5.46
CA SER A 297 -1.64 3.09 5.04
C SER A 297 -0.71 2.87 6.23
N GLU A 298 -0.73 3.76 7.22
CA GLU A 298 0.05 3.64 8.46
C GLU A 298 -0.44 2.45 9.29
N TRP A 299 -1.75 2.31 9.48
CA TRP A 299 -2.34 1.15 10.16
C TRP A 299 -1.96 -0.15 9.48
N LEU A 300 -2.04 -0.21 8.15
CA LEU A 300 -1.72 -1.39 7.37
C LEU A 300 -0.24 -1.77 7.52
N ALA A 301 0.66 -0.77 7.57
CA ALA A 301 2.09 -0.98 7.81
C ALA A 301 2.38 -1.59 9.20
N GLU A 302 1.50 -1.39 10.20
CA GLU A 302 1.68 -2.05 11.49
C GLU A 302 1.55 -3.58 11.38
N TRP A 303 0.86 -4.12 10.37
CA TRP A 303 0.65 -5.56 10.19
C TRP A 303 1.71 -6.23 9.32
N GLU A 304 2.77 -5.51 8.98
CA GLU A 304 3.91 -6.05 8.23
C GLU A 304 4.64 -7.16 8.99
N LEU A 305 5.16 -8.11 8.20
CA LEU A 305 5.85 -9.33 8.60
C LEU A 305 7.34 -9.16 8.90
#